data_AF-A0A9E1UWQ7-F1
#
_entry.id   AF-A0A9E1UWQ7-F1
#
_cell.length_a   1.000
_cell.length_b   1.000
_cell.length_c   1.000
_cell.angle_alpha   90.00
_cell.angle_beta   90.00
_cell.angle_gamma   90.00
#
_symmetry.space_group_name_H-M   'P 1'
#
loop_
_entity.id
_entity.type
_entity.pdbx_description
1 polymer ?
#
loop_
_entity_poly.entity_id
_entity_poly.type
_entity_poly.pdbx_seq_one_letter_code
_entity_poly.pdbx_strand_id
1 'polypeptide(L)'
;FFVALAREPDPMLQEMGFAATTAYNYAGHRARKHGSPLRATYDDMVEGYEQVWQRMTAPGCLPYIVPVSPGWDSRPWYGAQAFVRTGSTPEKFADMCRRARRHVDPRLNMVLAECWNEFGEGSYIEPCEETGFGHLRAMRETFAPHAETHSESAVPDGNEKVAFTFRAIPPQRTDGALGRQEGNLVPDPGMEEGTGWTTYTGVPCKFLGGDAHAGRQSLLVKRGTGCKTQNPMPVSKGRAYRVSAWVKCAPGGSLLARLAWFDKRNRWTKQYDQVETCRSPDWTRVSKEIVVMDPEVGAVSFEFVASGANAQVDDVAMVNTREAKPPQVVLDADCTTGDDWLTFAGGTPACGTSPDGAGHVLLAARQGMKTRRSVPVKPGEVLGFRVRMQCDPLASVSIRSAGFDADGRWIEGTYFGGEIYSWQDWREIVGVVRIPQDTAARSINLECTATGGAVRVSQARIERDAVE
;
A
#
# COMPACT_ATOMS: atom_id res chain seq x y z
N PHE A 1 -34.27 11.41 3.07
CA PHE A 1 -33.95 12.33 4.18
C PHE A 1 -32.43 12.51 4.18
N PHE A 2 -31.92 13.63 3.67
CA PHE A 2 -30.48 13.89 3.57
C PHE A 2 -30.04 14.87 4.66
N VAL A 3 -28.89 14.59 5.29
CA VAL A 3 -28.29 15.43 6.32
C VAL A 3 -26.95 15.94 5.81
N ALA A 4 -26.74 17.25 5.78
CA ALA A 4 -25.47 17.85 5.37
C ALA A 4 -24.51 17.98 6.56
N LEU A 5 -23.22 17.76 6.32
CA LEU A 5 -22.16 18.16 7.26
C LEU A 5 -21.89 19.65 7.07
N ALA A 6 -22.33 20.48 8.02
CA ALA A 6 -22.18 21.93 7.97
C ALA A 6 -21.75 22.47 9.34
N ARG A 7 -20.79 23.40 9.33
CA ARG A 7 -20.27 24.05 10.55
C ARG A 7 -20.73 25.50 10.70
N GLU A 8 -21.41 26.04 9.69
CA GLU A 8 -22.05 27.35 9.71
C GLU A 8 -23.40 27.26 8.96
N PRO A 9 -24.37 28.16 9.24
CA PRO A 9 -25.62 28.24 8.50
C PRO A 9 -25.38 28.52 7.01
N ASP A 10 -25.99 27.71 6.15
CA ASP A 10 -25.94 27.88 4.70
C ASP A 10 -27.36 27.74 4.11
N PRO A 11 -27.95 28.83 3.60
CA PRO A 11 -29.30 28.81 3.02
C PRO A 11 -29.38 27.96 1.75
N MET A 12 -28.28 27.75 1.02
CA MET A 12 -28.28 26.95 -0.20
C MET A 12 -28.58 25.47 0.09
N LEU A 13 -28.27 24.97 1.29
CA LEU A 13 -28.51 23.57 1.64
C LEU A 13 -29.99 23.20 1.57
N GLN A 14 -30.88 24.14 1.92
CA GLN A 14 -32.31 23.92 1.80
C GLN A 14 -32.73 23.82 0.33
N GLU A 15 -32.20 24.70 -0.54
CA GLU A 15 -32.45 24.69 -1.99
C GLU A 15 -31.93 23.41 -2.65
N MET A 16 -30.81 22.87 -2.15
CA MET A 16 -30.24 21.59 -2.60
C MET A 16 -31.01 20.35 -2.12
N GLY A 17 -32.05 20.54 -1.30
CA GLY A 17 -32.92 19.45 -0.84
C GLY A 17 -32.45 18.73 0.43
N PHE A 18 -31.52 19.30 1.20
CA PHE A 18 -31.15 18.76 2.51
C PHE A 18 -32.27 19.02 3.53
N ALA A 19 -32.53 18.03 4.38
CA ALA A 19 -33.59 18.08 5.38
C ALA A 19 -33.07 18.50 6.77
N ALA A 20 -31.77 18.37 7.01
CA ALA A 20 -31.11 18.73 8.26
C ALA A 20 -29.61 18.96 8.05
N THR A 21 -28.96 19.53 9.07
CA THR A 21 -27.51 19.69 9.15
C THR A 21 -26.96 19.03 10.41
N THR A 22 -25.68 18.67 10.39
CA THR A 22 -24.93 18.16 11.54
C THR A 22 -23.45 18.47 11.36
N ALA A 23 -22.61 18.12 12.34
CA ALA A 23 -21.18 18.02 12.15
C ALA A 23 -20.64 16.80 12.88
N TYR A 24 -19.43 16.38 12.48
CA TYR A 24 -18.71 15.33 13.18
C TYR A 24 -18.26 15.81 14.57
N ASN A 25 -17.38 16.81 14.59
CA ASN A 25 -16.92 17.51 15.79
C ASN A 25 -16.53 18.96 15.49
N TYR A 26 -16.23 19.71 16.54
CA TYR A 26 -15.66 21.05 16.51
C TYR A 26 -14.37 21.17 17.33
N ALA A 27 -13.52 20.13 17.35
CA ALA A 27 -12.32 20.09 18.20
C ALA A 27 -11.41 21.33 18.02
N GLY A 28 -11.34 21.91 16.83
CA GLY A 28 -10.59 23.13 16.54
C GLY A 28 -11.21 24.44 17.08
N HIS A 29 -12.50 24.43 17.47
CA HIS A 29 -13.19 25.59 18.02
C HIS A 29 -12.89 25.78 19.51
N ARG A 30 -12.78 27.04 19.91
CA ARG A 30 -12.53 27.48 21.29
C ARG A 30 -13.20 28.82 21.52
N ALA A 31 -13.79 29.02 22.69
CA ALA A 31 -14.40 30.30 23.03
C ALA A 31 -13.34 31.38 23.25
N ARG A 32 -12.21 31.02 23.87
CA ARG A 32 -11.11 31.94 24.19
C ARG A 32 -10.02 31.82 23.12
N LYS A 33 -9.84 32.90 22.35
CA LYS A 33 -8.87 32.90 21.23
C LYS A 33 -7.42 33.18 21.64
N HIS A 34 -7.15 33.53 22.89
CA HIS A 34 -5.80 33.81 23.42
C HIS A 34 -5.01 32.52 23.68
N GLY A 35 -3.69 32.54 23.45
CA GLY A 35 -2.80 31.39 23.62
C GLY A 35 -2.64 30.54 22.35
N SER A 36 -2.14 29.31 22.51
CA SER A 36 -1.90 28.40 21.38
C SER A 36 -3.22 27.97 20.72
N PRO A 37 -3.36 28.04 19.39
CA PRO A 37 -4.55 27.54 18.71
C PRO A 37 -4.68 26.01 18.81
N LEU A 38 -3.59 25.33 19.15
CA LEU A 38 -3.53 23.87 19.26
C LEU A 38 -3.86 23.36 20.66
N ARG A 39 -3.93 24.23 21.68
CA ARG A 39 -4.14 23.85 23.09
C ARG A 39 -5.28 24.66 23.69
N ALA A 40 -6.26 23.98 24.26
CA ALA A 40 -7.34 24.57 25.03
C ALA A 40 -7.75 23.62 26.15
N THR A 41 -8.53 24.08 27.13
CA THR A 41 -9.17 23.17 28.08
C THR A 41 -10.42 22.57 27.45
N TYR A 42 -10.88 21.44 27.99
CA TYR A 42 -12.15 20.85 27.59
C TYR A 42 -13.32 21.84 27.78
N ASP A 43 -13.32 22.60 28.88
CA ASP A 43 -14.38 23.58 29.15
C ASP A 43 -14.42 24.70 28.09
N ASP A 44 -13.27 25.17 27.63
CA ASP A 44 -13.17 26.17 26.56
C ASP A 44 -13.62 25.63 25.20
N MET A 45 -13.40 24.33 24.96
CA MET A 45 -13.97 23.62 23.82
C MET A 45 -15.51 23.57 23.93
N VAL A 46 -16.06 23.18 25.08
CA VAL A 46 -17.52 23.09 25.29
C VAL A 46 -18.18 24.46 25.11
N GLU A 47 -17.60 25.53 25.65
CA GLU A 47 -18.07 26.91 25.40
C GLU A 47 -18.05 27.25 23.90
N GLY A 48 -17.01 26.82 23.17
CA GLY A 48 -16.91 26.99 21.72
C GLY A 48 -17.96 26.19 20.93
N TYR A 49 -18.25 24.96 21.34
CA TYR A 49 -19.32 24.13 20.77
C TYR A 49 -20.68 24.80 20.97
N GLU A 50 -20.96 25.31 22.18
CA GLU A 50 -22.23 25.97 22.50
C GLU A 50 -22.46 27.21 21.61
N GLN A 51 -21.40 27.98 21.32
CA GLN A 51 -21.49 29.09 20.36
C GLN A 51 -21.84 28.63 18.93
N VAL A 52 -21.33 27.48 18.49
CA VAL A 52 -21.66 26.92 17.18
C VAL A 52 -23.12 26.43 17.18
N TRP A 53 -23.53 25.69 18.21
CA TRP A 53 -24.91 25.21 18.32
C TRP A 53 -25.92 26.36 18.32
N GLN A 54 -25.63 27.46 19.03
CA GLN A 54 -26.46 28.67 19.00
C GLN A 54 -26.63 29.24 17.58
N ARG A 55 -25.56 29.28 16.78
CA ARG A 55 -25.64 29.73 15.37
C ARG A 55 -26.43 28.75 14.50
N MET A 56 -26.15 27.46 14.62
CA MET A 56 -26.77 26.41 13.81
C MET A 56 -28.25 26.19 14.13
N THR A 57 -28.69 26.54 15.35
CA THR A 57 -30.08 26.42 15.81
C THR A 57 -30.87 27.73 15.74
N ALA A 58 -30.27 28.79 15.16
CA ALA A 58 -30.94 30.08 15.01
C ALA A 58 -32.15 29.99 14.05
N PRO A 59 -33.18 30.86 14.22
CA PRO A 59 -34.32 30.90 13.30
C PRO A 59 -33.89 31.04 11.83
N GLY A 60 -34.53 30.27 10.95
CA GLY A 60 -34.21 30.24 9.52
C GLY A 60 -33.14 29.23 9.12
N CYS A 61 -32.48 28.56 10.07
CA CYS A 61 -31.59 27.43 9.76
C CYS A 61 -32.39 26.13 9.54
N LEU A 62 -31.81 25.21 8.76
CA LEU A 62 -32.28 23.83 8.70
C LEU A 62 -32.23 23.18 10.09
N PRO A 63 -33.10 22.19 10.38
CA PRO A 63 -33.01 21.39 11.60
C PRO A 63 -31.58 20.88 11.82
N TYR A 64 -31.05 21.03 13.03
CA TYR A 64 -29.65 20.72 13.32
C TYR A 64 -29.54 19.60 14.36
N ILE A 65 -28.76 18.56 14.04
CA ILE A 65 -28.45 17.45 14.94
C ILE A 65 -27.20 17.85 15.72
N VAL A 66 -27.35 18.03 17.03
CA VAL A 66 -26.28 18.52 17.89
C VAL A 66 -25.26 17.40 18.17
N PRO A 67 -23.97 17.57 17.80
CA PRO A 67 -22.92 16.63 18.15
C PRO A 67 -22.37 16.90 19.54
N VAL A 68 -22.14 15.83 20.31
CA VAL A 68 -21.43 15.84 21.59
C VAL A 68 -20.13 15.05 21.48
N SER A 69 -19.08 15.51 22.15
CA SER A 69 -17.74 14.91 22.09
C SER A 69 -17.15 14.78 23.50
N PRO A 70 -16.75 13.57 23.94
CA PRO A 70 -16.21 13.33 25.28
C PRO A 70 -14.79 13.86 25.45
N GLY A 71 -14.10 14.30 24.40
CA GLY A 71 -12.72 14.77 24.51
C GLY A 71 -12.09 15.03 23.14
N TRP A 72 -10.86 15.53 23.14
CA TRP A 72 -10.04 15.54 21.93
C TRP A 72 -8.56 15.71 22.26
N ASP A 73 -7.76 14.72 21.95
CA ASP A 73 -6.31 14.71 22.05
C ASP A 73 -5.70 13.85 20.94
N SER A 74 -5.49 14.47 19.79
CA SER A 74 -5.03 13.78 18.58
C SER A 74 -3.50 13.69 18.50
N ARG A 75 -2.79 13.76 19.64
CA ARG A 75 -1.31 13.63 19.70
C ARG A 75 -0.80 12.32 19.09
N PRO A 76 -1.46 11.16 19.26
CA PRO A 76 -1.02 9.91 18.63
C PRO A 76 -0.91 10.00 17.09
N TRP A 77 -1.79 10.77 16.45
CA TRP A 77 -1.80 10.91 14.98
C TRP A 77 -0.88 12.01 14.47
N TYR A 78 -0.84 13.15 15.16
CA TYR A 78 -0.27 14.39 14.60
C TYR A 78 0.88 14.97 15.44
N GLY A 79 1.29 14.30 16.52
CA GLY A 79 2.38 14.72 17.38
C GLY A 79 2.25 16.18 17.84
N ALA A 80 3.27 16.99 17.53
CA ALA A 80 3.32 18.40 17.93
C ALA A 80 2.20 19.26 17.29
N GLN A 81 1.67 18.86 16.14
CA GLN A 81 0.63 19.60 15.40
C GLN A 81 -0.81 19.25 15.84
N ALA A 82 -0.97 18.30 16.75
CA ALA A 82 -2.29 17.86 17.23
C ALA A 82 -3.09 18.96 17.93
N PHE A 83 -4.41 18.88 17.87
CA PHE A 83 -5.27 19.58 18.82
C PHE A 83 -5.31 18.80 20.14
N VAL A 84 -5.17 19.51 21.26
CA VAL A 84 -5.26 18.91 22.60
C VAL A 84 -6.22 19.74 23.45
N ARG A 85 -7.22 19.06 24.00
CA ARG A 85 -8.29 19.61 24.83
C ARG A 85 -8.17 18.98 26.21
N THR A 86 -7.47 19.67 27.09
CA THR A 86 -7.02 19.10 28.37
C THR A 86 -8.13 19.06 29.41
N GLY A 87 -8.04 18.08 30.31
CA GLY A 87 -8.91 18.00 31.48
C GLY A 87 -10.35 17.65 31.15
N SER A 88 -10.57 16.79 30.16
CA SER A 88 -11.87 16.13 29.98
C SER A 88 -12.09 15.08 31.07
N THR A 89 -13.33 14.98 31.56
CA THR A 89 -13.79 13.96 32.51
C THR A 89 -15.25 13.61 32.24
N PRO A 90 -15.76 12.45 32.70
CA PRO A 90 -17.18 12.11 32.58
C PRO A 90 -18.14 13.18 33.11
N GLU A 91 -17.79 13.87 34.19
CA GLU A 91 -18.60 14.93 34.80
C GLU A 91 -18.70 16.16 33.89
N LYS A 92 -17.60 16.52 33.24
CA LYS A 92 -17.58 17.62 32.26
C LYS A 92 -18.30 17.25 30.97
N PHE A 93 -18.17 16.00 30.52
CA PHE A 93 -18.97 15.50 29.41
C PHE A 93 -20.46 15.50 29.74
N ALA A 94 -20.85 15.19 30.98
CA ALA A 94 -22.23 15.34 31.44
C ALA A 94 -22.71 16.80 31.40
N ASP A 95 -21.85 17.77 31.73
CA ASP A 95 -22.15 19.19 31.54
C ASP A 95 -22.37 19.55 30.06
N MET A 96 -21.48 19.08 29.18
CA MET A 96 -21.63 19.26 27.73
C MET A 96 -22.95 18.66 27.22
N CYS A 97 -23.30 17.43 27.64
CA CYS A 97 -24.56 16.79 27.27
C CYS A 97 -25.77 17.62 27.74
N ARG A 98 -25.75 18.13 28.98
CA ARG A 98 -26.84 18.96 29.51
C ARG A 98 -26.99 20.28 28.75
N ARG A 99 -25.89 20.88 28.28
CA ARG A 99 -25.91 22.06 27.41
C ARG A 99 -26.46 21.71 26.02
N ALA A 100 -25.95 20.64 25.40
CA ALA A 100 -26.41 20.16 24.11
C ALA A 100 -27.92 19.89 24.09
N ARG A 101 -28.47 19.32 25.17
CA ARG A 101 -29.92 19.08 25.33
C ARG A 101 -30.78 20.35 25.14
N ARG A 102 -30.26 21.53 25.48
CA ARG A 102 -30.98 22.81 25.30
C ARG A 102 -31.09 23.24 23.84
N HIS A 103 -30.24 22.67 22.98
CA HIS A 103 -30.15 22.97 21.54
C HIS A 103 -30.74 21.85 20.67
N VAL A 104 -31.29 20.78 21.25
CA VAL A 104 -31.90 19.69 20.49
C VAL A 104 -33.15 20.21 19.79
N ASP A 105 -33.17 20.07 18.47
CA ASP A 105 -34.34 20.40 17.67
C ASP A 105 -35.47 19.40 17.97
N PRO A 106 -36.64 19.85 18.47
CA PRO A 106 -37.74 18.96 18.83
C PRO A 106 -38.35 18.22 17.63
N ARG A 107 -38.13 18.71 16.40
CA ARG A 107 -38.58 18.04 15.16
C ARG A 107 -37.74 16.80 14.85
N LEU A 108 -36.48 16.79 15.29
CA LEU A 108 -35.54 15.69 15.11
C LEU A 108 -35.48 14.79 16.35
N ASN A 109 -35.53 15.41 17.54
CA ASN A 109 -35.36 14.77 18.84
C ASN A 109 -34.12 13.85 18.88
N MET A 110 -33.00 14.33 18.33
CA MET A 110 -31.79 13.54 18.13
C MET A 110 -30.54 14.33 18.51
N VAL A 111 -29.56 13.63 19.08
CA VAL A 111 -28.19 14.08 19.30
C VAL A 111 -27.23 13.10 18.65
N LEU A 112 -26.06 13.59 18.23
CA LEU A 112 -25.01 12.75 17.67
C LEU A 112 -23.91 12.57 18.71
N ALA A 113 -23.64 11.34 19.14
CA ALA A 113 -22.40 11.04 19.83
C ALA A 113 -21.31 10.92 18.75
N GLU A 114 -20.28 11.73 18.86
CA GLU A 114 -19.27 11.85 17.81
C GLU A 114 -18.57 10.52 17.51
N CYS A 115 -18.18 9.78 18.55
CA CYS A 115 -17.56 8.48 18.37
C CYS A 115 -17.96 7.49 19.46
N TRP A 116 -17.76 6.21 19.16
CA TRP A 116 -17.71 5.16 20.17
C TRP A 116 -16.29 5.04 20.75
N ASN A 117 -15.28 4.87 19.89
CA ASN A 117 -13.94 4.37 20.30
C ASN A 117 -12.73 5.00 19.56
N GLU A 118 -12.69 6.32 19.39
CA GLU A 118 -11.57 7.00 18.72
C GLU A 118 -10.41 7.34 19.65
N PHE A 119 -9.81 6.30 20.24
CA PHE A 119 -8.68 6.42 21.16
C PHE A 119 -7.51 7.23 20.62
N GLY A 120 -7.20 7.11 19.32
CA GLY A 120 -6.12 7.89 18.69
C GLY A 120 -6.41 9.40 18.59
N GLU A 121 -7.68 9.79 18.59
CA GLU A 121 -8.13 11.19 18.61
C GLU A 121 -8.41 11.69 20.03
N GLY A 122 -8.25 10.85 21.04
CA GLY A 122 -8.53 11.17 22.44
C GLY A 122 -10.01 11.47 22.72
N SER A 123 -10.90 10.94 21.88
CA SER A 123 -12.35 11.05 21.98
C SER A 123 -12.92 9.62 22.00
N TYR A 124 -13.59 9.22 23.09
CA TYR A 124 -14.22 7.91 23.19
C TYR A 124 -15.26 7.90 24.32
N ILE A 125 -16.43 7.31 24.05
CA ILE A 125 -17.44 7.02 25.08
C ILE A 125 -17.42 5.56 25.49
N GLU A 126 -16.72 4.71 24.72
CA GLU A 126 -16.49 3.30 25.04
C GLU A 126 -15.91 3.17 26.45
N PRO A 127 -16.46 2.27 27.29
CA PRO A 127 -15.94 2.05 28.62
C PRO A 127 -14.47 1.63 28.61
N CYS A 128 -13.66 2.34 29.40
CA CYS A 128 -12.23 2.08 29.55
C CYS A 128 -11.85 1.94 31.02
N GLU A 129 -10.60 1.56 31.31
CA GLU A 129 -10.11 1.42 32.69
C GLU A 129 -10.18 2.76 33.46
N GLU A 130 -9.89 3.87 32.79
CA GLU A 130 -9.81 5.19 33.41
C GLU A 130 -11.17 5.77 33.79
N THR A 131 -12.22 5.53 32.98
CA THR A 131 -13.52 6.20 33.14
C THR A 131 -14.70 5.24 33.34
N GLY A 132 -14.48 3.93 33.21
CA GLY A 132 -15.53 2.92 33.27
C GLY A 132 -16.71 3.29 32.37
N PHE A 133 -17.93 3.14 32.87
CA PHE A 133 -19.15 3.54 32.15
C PHE A 133 -19.50 5.03 32.29
N GLY A 134 -18.59 5.88 32.78
CA GLY A 134 -18.87 7.27 33.13
C GLY A 134 -19.49 8.10 31.98
N HIS A 135 -18.92 8.01 30.78
CA HIS A 135 -19.43 8.75 29.61
C HIS A 135 -20.81 8.24 29.15
N LEU A 136 -21.02 6.92 29.12
CA LEU A 136 -22.31 6.33 28.79
C LEU A 136 -23.38 6.66 29.84
N ARG A 137 -23.00 6.68 31.12
CA ARG A 137 -23.87 7.11 32.22
C ARG A 137 -24.30 8.56 32.02
N ALA A 138 -23.37 9.46 31.72
CA ALA A 138 -23.65 10.86 31.43
C ALA A 138 -24.67 11.04 30.29
N MET A 139 -24.53 10.27 29.20
CA MET A 139 -25.49 10.29 28.10
C MET A 139 -26.86 9.74 28.51
N ARG A 140 -26.89 8.58 29.19
CA ARG A 140 -28.14 7.96 29.66
C ARG A 140 -28.91 8.91 30.57
N GLU A 141 -28.27 9.44 31.61
CA GLU A 141 -28.91 10.34 32.56
C GLU A 141 -29.42 11.62 31.90
N THR A 142 -28.70 12.12 30.88
CA THR A 142 -29.08 13.35 30.20
C THR A 142 -30.18 13.15 29.16
N PHE A 143 -30.12 12.10 28.34
CA PHE A 143 -30.97 11.94 27.15
C PHE A 143 -32.00 10.81 27.28
N ALA A 144 -31.78 9.86 28.18
CA ALA A 144 -32.66 8.71 28.40
C ALA A 144 -32.87 8.44 29.91
N PRO A 145 -33.35 9.42 30.72
CA PRO A 145 -33.45 9.29 32.18
C PRO A 145 -34.44 8.23 32.65
N HIS A 146 -35.30 7.73 31.77
CA HIS A 146 -36.29 6.68 32.04
C HIS A 146 -35.87 5.30 31.53
N ALA A 147 -34.69 5.18 30.93
CA ALA A 147 -34.17 3.88 30.50
C ALA A 147 -33.86 3.01 31.72
N GLU A 148 -34.18 1.71 31.62
CA GLU A 148 -33.84 0.75 32.67
C GLU A 148 -32.33 0.67 32.88
N THR A 149 -31.91 0.67 34.14
CA THR A 149 -30.50 0.48 34.50
C THR A 149 -30.16 -1.00 34.38
N HIS A 150 -29.59 -1.42 33.27
CA HIS A 150 -28.89 -2.71 33.21
C HIS A 150 -27.65 -2.65 34.12
N SER A 151 -27.30 -3.77 34.77
CA SER A 151 -26.25 -3.80 35.78
C SER A 151 -24.96 -3.18 35.25
N GLU A 152 -24.39 -2.23 36.01
CA GLU A 152 -23.10 -1.59 35.70
C GLU A 152 -21.91 -2.56 35.88
N SER A 153 -22.20 -3.84 36.09
CA SER A 153 -21.28 -4.91 36.47
C SER A 153 -20.86 -5.78 35.29
N ALA A 154 -20.78 -5.18 34.09
CA ALA A 154 -20.05 -5.75 32.96
C ALA A 154 -18.58 -5.30 32.97
N VAL A 155 -18.08 -4.76 34.10
CA VAL A 155 -16.63 -4.70 34.34
C VAL A 155 -16.17 -6.15 34.39
N PRO A 156 -15.35 -6.60 33.43
CA PRO A 156 -14.89 -7.98 33.40
C PRO A 156 -14.30 -8.36 34.76
N ASP A 157 -14.69 -9.50 35.31
CA ASP A 157 -14.08 -10.01 36.53
C ASP A 157 -12.58 -10.33 36.31
N GLY A 158 -11.86 -10.73 37.37
CA GLY A 158 -10.44 -11.03 37.25
C GLY A 158 -10.10 -12.06 36.14
N ASN A 159 -11.01 -12.99 35.83
CA ASN A 159 -10.85 -14.00 34.78
C ASN A 159 -11.28 -13.47 33.41
N GLU A 160 -12.35 -12.68 33.34
CA GLU A 160 -12.80 -12.05 32.09
C GLU A 160 -11.83 -10.94 31.63
N LYS A 161 -11.15 -10.27 32.56
CA LYS A 161 -10.01 -9.39 32.26
C LYS A 161 -8.85 -10.14 31.62
N VAL A 162 -8.64 -11.43 31.92
CA VAL A 162 -7.63 -12.25 31.23
C VAL A 162 -8.05 -12.57 29.79
N ALA A 163 -9.37 -12.63 29.54
CA ALA A 163 -9.93 -12.81 28.19
C ALA A 163 -9.97 -11.51 27.36
N PHE A 164 -10.13 -10.35 28.02
CA PHE A 164 -10.16 -9.00 27.41
C PHE A 164 -8.88 -8.18 27.59
N THR A 165 -7.87 -8.70 28.27
CA THR A 165 -6.50 -8.23 28.07
C THR A 165 -6.18 -8.54 26.61
N PHE A 166 -6.30 -7.53 25.75
CA PHE A 166 -5.16 -7.25 24.89
C PHE A 166 -3.96 -7.42 25.81
N ARG A 167 -3.17 -8.49 25.62
CA ARG A 167 -1.83 -8.56 26.23
C ARG A 167 -1.30 -7.16 26.05
N ALA A 168 -1.12 -6.44 27.16
CA ALA A 168 -0.89 -5.00 27.16
C ALA A 168 -0.07 -4.69 25.92
N ILE A 169 -0.53 -3.81 25.01
CA ILE A 169 0.34 -3.37 23.91
C ILE A 169 1.63 -3.03 24.65
N PRO A 170 2.70 -3.83 24.49
CA PRO A 170 3.85 -3.67 25.35
C PRO A 170 4.20 -2.20 25.18
N PRO A 171 4.45 -1.42 26.27
CA PRO A 171 4.99 -0.08 26.09
C PRO A 171 6.07 -0.29 25.06
N GLN A 172 5.91 0.35 23.88
CA GLN A 172 6.71 0.04 22.69
C GLN A 172 8.08 -0.19 23.25
N ARG A 173 8.56 -1.44 23.25
CA ARG A 173 9.82 -1.73 23.91
C ARG A 173 10.81 -1.11 22.95
N THR A 174 11.01 0.19 23.11
CA THR A 174 12.03 0.95 22.41
C THR A 174 13.37 0.31 22.75
N ASP A 175 13.46 -0.40 23.88
CA ASP A 175 14.72 -0.88 24.43
C ASP A 175 14.70 -2.30 25.05
N GLY A 176 13.96 -3.28 24.53
CA GLY A 176 14.18 -4.66 25.02
C GLY A 176 13.61 -5.79 24.18
N ALA A 177 14.46 -6.52 23.46
CA ALA A 177 14.09 -7.77 22.78
C ALA A 177 12.88 -7.69 21.84
N LEU A 178 12.76 -6.60 21.06
CA LEU A 178 12.67 -6.87 19.63
C LEU A 178 13.89 -7.75 19.35
N GLY A 179 13.69 -8.96 18.83
CA GLY A 179 14.67 -9.47 17.89
C GLY A 179 14.75 -8.42 16.79
N ARG A 180 15.52 -7.35 17.00
CA ARG A 180 16.06 -6.55 15.93
C ARG A 180 16.92 -7.55 15.17
N GLN A 181 16.31 -8.25 14.22
CA GLN A 181 17.02 -8.50 12.99
C GLN A 181 17.17 -7.12 12.37
N GLU A 182 18.23 -6.41 12.75
CA GLU A 182 18.59 -5.15 12.13
C GLU A 182 18.55 -5.37 10.61
N GLY A 183 17.71 -4.59 9.92
CA GLY A 183 17.59 -4.65 8.46
C GLY A 183 16.46 -5.49 7.87
N ASN A 184 15.64 -6.21 8.67
CA ASN A 184 14.40 -6.81 8.15
C ASN A 184 13.27 -5.76 8.09
N LEU A 185 12.71 -5.56 6.89
CA LEU A 185 11.68 -4.55 6.62
C LEU A 185 10.25 -5.03 6.89
N VAL A 186 10.06 -6.32 7.15
CA VAL A 186 8.72 -6.91 7.35
C VAL A 186 8.23 -6.61 8.77
N PRO A 187 7.00 -6.08 8.95
CA PRO A 187 6.40 -5.92 10.26
C PRO A 187 5.99 -7.29 10.83
N ASP A 188 6.23 -7.51 12.12
CA ASP A 188 5.94 -8.78 12.83
C ASP A 188 6.35 -10.03 12.02
N PRO A 189 7.64 -10.16 11.65
CA PRO A 189 8.09 -11.16 10.69
C PRO A 189 7.91 -12.60 11.18
N GLY A 190 8.02 -12.82 12.48
CA GLY A 190 7.79 -14.12 13.14
C GLY A 190 6.36 -14.31 13.64
N MET A 191 5.41 -13.43 13.27
CA MET A 191 3.99 -13.56 13.60
C MET A 191 3.65 -13.50 15.10
N GLU A 192 4.59 -13.16 15.98
CA GLU A 192 4.48 -13.33 17.43
C GLU A 192 3.59 -12.30 18.13
N GLU A 193 3.40 -11.15 17.49
CA GLU A 193 2.52 -10.08 17.98
C GLU A 193 1.08 -10.24 17.45
N GLY A 194 0.89 -11.02 16.38
CA GLY A 194 -0.42 -11.23 15.77
C GLY A 194 -0.92 -10.00 15.00
N THR A 195 -0.01 -9.17 14.50
CA THR A 195 -0.32 -7.90 13.83
C THR A 195 0.37 -7.81 12.47
N GLY A 196 0.12 -6.75 11.68
CA GLY A 196 0.86 -6.51 10.43
C GLY A 196 0.43 -7.35 9.22
N TRP A 197 -0.51 -8.27 9.38
CA TRP A 197 -1.02 -9.15 8.32
C TRP A 197 -2.55 -9.09 8.19
N THR A 198 -3.03 -8.95 6.96
CA THR A 198 -4.46 -8.80 6.65
C THR A 198 -4.86 -9.64 5.44
N THR A 199 -6.12 -10.01 5.37
CA THR A 199 -6.71 -10.63 4.18
C THR A 199 -6.87 -9.61 3.06
N TYR A 200 -7.14 -10.05 1.84
CA TYR A 200 -7.41 -9.13 0.72
C TYR A 200 -8.61 -8.20 0.95
N THR A 201 -9.55 -8.58 1.82
CA THR A 201 -10.71 -7.77 2.18
C THR A 201 -10.44 -6.82 3.36
N GLY A 202 -9.22 -6.77 3.88
CA GLY A 202 -8.83 -5.87 4.98
C GLY A 202 -9.12 -6.43 6.38
N VAL A 203 -9.65 -7.65 6.50
CA VAL A 203 -9.85 -8.30 7.79
C VAL A 203 -8.52 -8.86 8.32
N PRO A 204 -8.17 -8.66 9.60
CA PRO A 204 -6.97 -9.25 10.21
C PRO A 204 -6.85 -10.76 9.95
N CYS A 205 -5.65 -11.23 9.61
CA CYS A 205 -5.43 -12.65 9.43
C CYS A 205 -5.48 -13.43 10.75
N LYS A 206 -5.71 -14.74 10.66
CA LYS A 206 -5.72 -15.63 11.82
C LYS A 206 -4.33 -16.22 12.04
N PHE A 207 -4.00 -16.46 13.31
CA PHE A 207 -2.75 -17.08 13.73
C PHE A 207 -3.03 -18.40 14.46
N LEU A 208 -2.12 -19.38 14.31
CA LEU A 208 -2.19 -20.69 14.95
C LEU A 208 -1.11 -20.80 16.02
N GLY A 209 -1.51 -20.98 17.27
CA GLY A 209 -0.58 -21.21 18.37
C GLY A 209 -0.03 -22.64 18.39
N GLY A 210 1.24 -22.80 18.73
CA GLY A 210 1.91 -24.09 18.97
C GLY A 210 2.34 -24.87 17.72
N ASP A 211 1.99 -24.41 16.51
CA ASP A 211 2.49 -24.96 15.24
C ASP A 211 3.10 -23.81 14.42
N ALA A 212 4.38 -23.57 14.68
CA ALA A 212 5.20 -22.50 14.12
C ALA A 212 6.57 -23.07 13.69
N HIS A 213 7.26 -22.41 12.77
CA HIS A 213 8.64 -22.76 12.43
C HIS A 213 9.56 -22.36 13.59
N ALA A 214 9.33 -21.17 14.15
CA ALA A 214 9.97 -20.69 15.37
C ALA A 214 8.97 -19.91 16.22
N GLY A 215 9.26 -19.71 17.51
CA GLY A 215 8.37 -18.93 18.38
C GLY A 215 7.12 -19.70 18.82
N ARG A 216 6.00 -18.99 18.95
CA ARG A 216 4.75 -19.46 19.56
C ARG A 216 3.61 -19.59 18.56
N GLN A 217 3.65 -18.89 17.42
CA GLN A 217 2.54 -18.93 16.46
C GLN A 217 2.96 -18.70 15.01
N SER A 218 2.12 -19.16 14.08
CA SER A 218 2.28 -18.90 12.64
C SER A 218 1.01 -18.32 12.03
N LEU A 219 1.15 -17.68 10.88
CA LEU A 219 0.05 -17.12 10.10
C LEU A 219 -0.72 -18.22 9.37
N LEU A 220 -2.04 -18.31 9.57
CA LEU A 220 -2.91 -19.20 8.81
C LEU A 220 -3.38 -18.55 7.51
N VAL A 221 -3.03 -19.16 6.38
CA VAL A 221 -3.57 -18.84 5.06
C VAL A 221 -4.62 -19.88 4.68
N LYS A 222 -5.89 -19.47 4.69
CA LYS A 222 -7.02 -20.38 4.38
C LYS A 222 -7.08 -20.71 2.90
N ARG A 223 -7.47 -21.94 2.56
CA ARG A 223 -7.69 -22.38 1.18
C ARG A 223 -8.62 -21.42 0.42
N GLY A 224 -8.28 -21.10 -0.83
CA GLY A 224 -9.08 -20.22 -1.68
C GLY A 224 -9.08 -18.75 -1.25
N THR A 225 -8.19 -18.38 -0.33
CA THR A 225 -8.01 -17.00 0.14
C THR A 225 -6.52 -16.63 0.12
N GLY A 226 -6.20 -15.40 0.52
CA GLY A 226 -4.82 -15.03 0.79
C GLY A 226 -4.68 -14.00 1.89
N CYS A 227 -3.48 -13.95 2.43
CA CYS A 227 -3.01 -12.96 3.38
C CYS A 227 -1.93 -12.10 2.72
N LYS A 228 -1.86 -10.85 3.13
CA LYS A 228 -0.87 -9.88 2.69
C LYS A 228 -0.38 -9.05 3.85
N THR A 229 0.76 -8.39 3.70
CA THR A 229 1.17 -7.37 4.66
C THR A 229 0.13 -6.25 4.70
N GLN A 230 -0.20 -5.78 5.90
CA GLN A 230 -1.21 -4.75 6.13
C GLN A 230 -0.83 -3.44 5.44
N ASN A 231 0.46 -3.09 5.50
CA ASN A 231 1.04 -1.95 4.80
C ASN A 231 2.14 -2.45 3.84
N PRO A 232 2.27 -1.87 2.64
CA PRO A 232 3.43 -2.08 1.79
C PRO A 232 4.72 -1.62 2.47
N MET A 233 5.81 -2.38 2.34
CA MET A 233 7.14 -2.01 2.83
C MET A 233 7.84 -1.11 1.80
N PRO A 234 8.48 0.00 2.23
CA PRO A 234 9.17 0.90 1.32
C PRO A 234 10.38 0.24 0.67
N VAL A 235 10.59 0.57 -0.60
CA VAL A 235 11.77 0.14 -1.37
C VAL A 235 12.39 1.31 -2.11
N SER A 236 13.68 1.18 -2.42
CA SER A 236 14.42 2.21 -3.16
C SER A 236 14.91 1.68 -4.49
N LYS A 237 14.82 2.52 -5.53
CA LYS A 237 15.43 2.26 -6.83
C LYS A 237 16.93 1.94 -6.67
N GLY A 238 17.40 0.93 -7.41
CA GLY A 238 18.79 0.46 -7.38
C GLY A 238 19.16 -0.29 -6.10
N ARG A 239 18.19 -0.74 -5.30
CA ARG A 239 18.45 -1.62 -4.15
C ARG A 239 18.05 -3.05 -4.47
N ALA A 240 18.86 -3.98 -3.96
CA ALA A 240 18.55 -5.40 -3.96
C ALA A 240 18.00 -5.81 -2.59
N TYR A 241 16.97 -6.64 -2.59
CA TYR A 241 16.36 -7.20 -1.39
C TYR A 241 16.27 -8.70 -1.51
N ARG A 242 16.68 -9.41 -0.46
CA ARG A 242 16.36 -10.83 -0.32
C ARG A 242 15.07 -10.97 0.45
N VAL A 243 14.09 -11.57 -0.21
CA VAL A 243 12.81 -11.91 0.37
C VAL A 243 12.75 -13.39 0.67
N SER A 244 12.21 -13.78 1.82
CA SER A 244 11.98 -15.18 2.15
C SER A 244 10.82 -15.36 3.13
N ALA A 245 10.27 -16.57 3.19
CA ALA A 245 9.30 -16.97 4.18
C ALA A 245 9.44 -18.47 4.46
N TRP A 246 9.14 -18.91 5.68
CA TRP A 246 8.94 -20.32 5.98
C TRP A 246 7.48 -20.68 5.75
N VAL A 247 7.25 -21.76 5.00
CA VAL A 247 5.93 -22.18 4.56
C VAL A 247 5.72 -23.65 4.84
N LYS A 248 4.54 -23.98 5.36
CA LYS A 248 4.09 -25.35 5.59
C LYS A 248 2.69 -25.51 5.00
N CYS A 249 2.49 -26.49 4.14
CA CYS A 249 1.21 -26.73 3.45
C CYS A 249 0.51 -27.96 4.03
N ALA A 250 -0.80 -27.87 4.28
CA ALA A 250 -1.57 -29.07 4.60
C ALA A 250 -1.56 -30.06 3.41
N PRO A 251 -1.70 -31.37 3.65
CA PRO A 251 -1.71 -32.38 2.59
C PRO A 251 -2.67 -32.04 1.44
N GLY A 252 -2.20 -32.18 0.20
CA GLY A 252 -2.96 -31.82 -1.00
C GLY A 252 -3.10 -30.31 -1.26
N GLY A 253 -2.46 -29.47 -0.45
CA GLY A 253 -2.41 -28.02 -0.61
C GLY A 253 -1.13 -27.50 -1.23
N SER A 254 -1.18 -26.23 -1.65
CA SER A 254 -0.02 -25.46 -2.09
C SER A 254 -0.16 -24.01 -1.66
N LEU A 255 0.96 -23.32 -1.44
CA LEU A 255 0.98 -21.89 -1.17
C LEU A 255 1.89 -21.16 -2.16
N LEU A 256 1.31 -20.18 -2.85
CA LEU A 256 2.03 -19.23 -3.70
C LEU A 256 2.48 -18.03 -2.85
N ALA A 257 3.78 -17.82 -2.75
CA ALA A 257 4.37 -16.60 -2.22
C ALA A 257 4.74 -15.65 -3.36
N ARG A 258 4.33 -14.39 -3.26
CA ARG A 258 4.61 -13.35 -4.26
C ARG A 258 4.71 -11.97 -3.63
N LEU A 259 5.19 -11.01 -4.41
CA LEU A 259 5.27 -9.61 -4.06
C LEU A 259 4.38 -8.79 -4.98
N ALA A 260 3.47 -7.99 -4.43
CA ALA A 260 2.74 -6.96 -5.17
C ALA A 260 3.54 -5.65 -5.15
N TRP A 261 3.63 -4.97 -6.28
CA TRP A 261 4.39 -3.74 -6.42
C TRP A 261 3.48 -2.51 -6.31
N PHE A 262 3.96 -1.45 -5.64
CA PHE A 262 3.23 -0.21 -5.41
C PHE A 262 4.07 1.00 -5.83
N ASP A 263 3.40 2.00 -6.39
CA ASP A 263 4.05 3.26 -6.73
C ASP A 263 4.38 4.10 -5.48
N LYS A 264 5.09 5.22 -5.66
CA LYS A 264 5.44 6.15 -4.56
C LYS A 264 4.24 6.76 -3.81
N ARG A 265 3.02 6.60 -4.33
CA ARG A 265 1.76 7.03 -3.69
C ARG A 265 0.99 5.85 -3.10
N ASN A 266 1.62 4.69 -2.95
CA ASN A 266 1.03 3.44 -2.48
C ASN A 266 -0.16 2.95 -3.33
N ARG A 267 -0.17 3.25 -4.63
CA ARG A 267 -1.15 2.67 -5.56
C ARG A 267 -0.56 1.40 -6.17
N TRP A 268 -1.35 0.33 -6.18
CA TRP A 268 -0.93 -0.95 -6.75
C TRP A 268 -0.66 -0.81 -8.26
N THR A 269 0.53 -1.23 -8.70
CA THR A 269 0.97 -1.09 -10.11
C THR A 269 0.44 -2.20 -11.01
N LYS A 270 -0.31 -3.17 -10.46
CA LYS A 270 -0.74 -4.41 -11.13
C LYS A 270 0.40 -5.33 -11.54
N GLN A 271 1.60 -5.11 -11.00
CA GLN A 271 2.74 -5.99 -11.19
C GLN A 271 2.91 -6.92 -9.98
N TYR A 272 3.31 -8.15 -10.29
CA TYR A 272 3.64 -9.17 -9.31
C TYR A 272 4.99 -9.77 -9.63
N ASP A 273 5.76 -10.02 -8.58
CA ASP A 273 6.90 -10.93 -8.63
C ASP A 273 6.58 -12.20 -7.88
N GLN A 274 6.55 -13.33 -8.58
CA GLN A 274 6.47 -14.63 -7.90
C GLN A 274 7.79 -14.89 -7.17
N VAL A 275 7.70 -15.21 -5.88
CA VAL A 275 8.84 -15.71 -5.08
C VAL A 275 8.96 -17.20 -5.35
N GLU A 276 7.99 -18.00 -4.91
CA GLU A 276 7.96 -19.45 -5.12
C GLU A 276 6.57 -20.02 -4.83
N THR A 277 6.31 -21.25 -5.27
CA THR A 277 5.15 -22.04 -4.85
C THR A 277 5.61 -23.25 -4.04
N CYS A 278 5.21 -23.32 -2.77
CA CYS A 278 5.52 -24.46 -1.89
C CYS A 278 4.34 -25.44 -1.84
N ARG A 279 4.66 -26.74 -1.69
CA ARG A 279 3.68 -27.84 -1.48
C ARG A 279 4.05 -28.75 -0.31
N SER A 280 5.10 -28.39 0.43
CA SER A 280 5.69 -29.26 1.43
C SER A 280 4.81 -29.36 2.68
N PRO A 281 4.60 -30.56 3.25
CA PRO A 281 3.95 -30.73 4.55
C PRO A 281 4.85 -30.33 5.72
N ASP A 282 6.15 -30.14 5.48
CA ASP A 282 7.15 -29.68 6.44
C ASP A 282 7.50 -28.21 6.19
N TRP A 283 7.92 -27.51 7.25
CA TRP A 283 8.40 -26.14 7.15
C TRP A 283 9.53 -26.04 6.14
N THR A 284 9.28 -25.32 5.04
CA THR A 284 10.20 -25.16 3.93
C THR A 284 10.36 -23.69 3.64
N ARG A 285 11.61 -23.24 3.53
CA ARG A 285 11.91 -21.84 3.21
C ARG A 285 11.76 -21.60 1.72
N VAL A 286 10.88 -20.67 1.35
CA VAL A 286 10.83 -20.07 0.01
C VAL A 286 11.63 -18.78 0.02
N SER A 287 12.38 -18.48 -1.05
CA SER A 287 13.25 -17.31 -1.09
C SER A 287 13.49 -16.81 -2.51
N LYS A 288 13.66 -15.50 -2.67
CA LYS A 288 14.05 -14.86 -3.93
C LYS A 288 14.85 -13.59 -3.65
N GLU A 289 15.79 -13.25 -4.52
CA GLU A 289 16.38 -11.91 -4.55
C GLU A 289 15.63 -11.06 -5.59
N ILE A 290 15.30 -9.82 -5.22
CA ILE A 290 14.65 -8.85 -6.09
C ILE A 290 15.50 -7.60 -6.20
N VAL A 291 15.47 -6.95 -7.37
CA VAL A 291 16.14 -5.67 -7.62
C VAL A 291 15.10 -4.66 -8.08
N VAL A 292 15.02 -3.53 -7.37
CA VAL A 292 14.03 -2.50 -7.68
C VAL A 292 14.61 -1.54 -8.70
N MET A 293 14.19 -1.68 -9.95
CA MET A 293 14.75 -0.89 -11.06
C MET A 293 13.81 0.18 -11.60
N ASP A 294 12.50 -0.06 -11.53
CA ASP A 294 11.49 0.90 -11.97
C ASP A 294 11.49 2.12 -11.04
N PRO A 295 11.74 3.34 -11.56
CA PRO A 295 11.78 4.54 -10.75
C PRO A 295 10.43 4.93 -10.13
N GLU A 296 9.31 4.42 -10.64
CA GLU A 296 7.97 4.75 -10.14
C GLU A 296 7.57 3.89 -8.93
N VAL A 297 8.25 2.78 -8.72
CA VAL A 297 8.00 1.85 -7.62
C VAL A 297 8.59 2.41 -6.32
N GLY A 298 7.73 2.52 -5.30
CA GLY A 298 8.09 3.04 -3.99
C GLY A 298 7.92 2.04 -2.85
N ALA A 299 7.13 0.98 -3.05
CA ALA A 299 6.90 -0.03 -2.03
C ALA A 299 6.52 -1.40 -2.61
N VAL A 300 6.63 -2.45 -1.81
CA VAL A 300 6.15 -3.80 -2.13
C VAL A 300 5.33 -4.39 -0.99
N SER A 301 4.42 -5.32 -1.26
CA SER A 301 3.65 -6.05 -0.25
C SER A 301 3.88 -7.55 -0.44
N PHE A 302 4.14 -8.28 0.64
CA PHE A 302 4.05 -9.74 0.57
C PHE A 302 2.61 -10.16 0.38
N GLU A 303 2.40 -11.19 -0.42
CA GLU A 303 1.13 -11.86 -0.60
C GLU A 303 1.32 -13.37 -0.61
N PHE A 304 0.49 -14.06 0.15
CA PHE A 304 0.46 -15.51 0.28
C PHE A 304 -0.93 -16.03 -0.09
N VAL A 305 -1.00 -16.96 -1.04
CA VAL A 305 -2.26 -17.51 -1.55
C VAL A 305 -2.25 -19.01 -1.42
N ALA A 306 -3.16 -19.56 -0.62
CA ALA A 306 -3.29 -21.00 -0.41
C ALA A 306 -4.34 -21.60 -1.35
N SER A 307 -4.00 -22.71 -1.99
CA SER A 307 -4.85 -23.47 -2.92
C SER A 307 -4.90 -24.94 -2.52
N GLY A 308 -6.03 -25.62 -2.81
CA GLY A 308 -6.26 -27.02 -2.44
C GLY A 308 -6.58 -27.22 -0.95
N ALA A 309 -5.67 -26.81 -0.08
CA ALA A 309 -5.81 -26.87 1.37
C ALA A 309 -5.28 -25.61 2.05
N ASN A 310 -5.38 -25.54 3.39
CA ASN A 310 -4.80 -24.44 4.16
C ASN A 310 -3.27 -24.55 4.15
N ALA A 311 -2.61 -23.43 4.42
CA ALA A 311 -1.17 -23.38 4.63
C ALA A 311 -0.84 -22.43 5.78
N GLN A 312 0.38 -22.55 6.29
CA GLN A 312 0.94 -21.74 7.34
C GLN A 312 2.17 -21.00 6.81
N VAL A 313 2.36 -19.78 7.29
CA VAL A 313 3.52 -18.95 6.99
C VAL A 313 4.11 -18.43 8.28
N ASP A 314 5.43 -18.44 8.35
CA ASP A 314 6.18 -17.97 9.50
C ASP A 314 7.53 -17.37 9.06
N ASP A 315 8.20 -16.66 9.95
CA ASP A 315 9.56 -16.12 9.79
C ASP A 315 9.80 -15.47 8.40
N VAL A 316 8.99 -14.47 8.08
CA VAL A 316 9.05 -13.72 6.82
C VAL A 316 10.16 -12.66 6.90
N ALA A 317 10.99 -12.58 5.88
CA ALA A 317 12.08 -11.63 5.83
C ALA A 317 12.10 -10.87 4.51
N MET A 318 12.42 -9.59 4.60
CA MET A 318 12.85 -8.75 3.50
C MET A 318 14.05 -7.94 3.98
N VAL A 319 15.23 -8.36 3.55
CA VAL A 319 16.49 -7.79 4.04
C VAL A 319 17.19 -7.11 2.88
N ASN A 320 17.68 -5.89 3.11
CA ASN A 320 18.54 -5.19 2.15
C ASN A 320 19.87 -5.94 2.07
N THR A 321 20.21 -6.50 0.91
CA THR A 321 21.40 -7.36 0.78
C THR A 321 22.62 -6.61 0.25
N ARG A 322 22.43 -5.48 -0.44
CA ARG A 322 23.48 -4.62 -1.01
C ARG A 322 22.87 -3.39 -1.70
N GLU A 323 23.66 -2.32 -1.84
CA GLU A 323 23.45 -1.42 -2.99
C GLU A 323 23.59 -2.27 -4.25
N ALA A 324 22.54 -2.33 -5.07
CA ALA A 324 22.73 -2.94 -6.38
C ALA A 324 23.78 -2.07 -7.06
N LYS A 325 24.88 -2.67 -7.51
CA LYS A 325 25.75 -1.95 -8.44
C LYS A 325 24.85 -1.50 -9.59
N PRO A 326 24.86 -0.22 -9.96
CA PRO A 326 24.07 0.21 -11.11
C PRO A 326 24.41 -0.72 -12.26
N PRO A 327 23.41 -1.30 -12.94
CA PRO A 327 23.66 -2.26 -13.99
C PRO A 327 24.67 -1.71 -14.96
N GLN A 328 25.63 -2.56 -15.34
CA GLN A 328 26.61 -2.14 -16.31
C GLN A 328 25.92 -2.08 -17.67
N VAL A 329 25.67 -0.87 -18.16
CA VAL A 329 25.16 -0.65 -19.51
C VAL A 329 26.22 -1.12 -20.49
N VAL A 330 25.95 -2.22 -21.18
CA VAL A 330 26.84 -2.82 -22.19
C VAL A 330 26.43 -2.46 -23.61
N LEU A 331 25.21 -1.94 -23.77
CA LEU A 331 24.72 -1.30 -24.97
C LEU A 331 23.75 -0.17 -24.60
N ASP A 332 23.93 1.00 -25.22
CA ASP A 332 22.97 2.11 -25.21
C ASP A 332 22.90 2.61 -26.66
N ALA A 333 21.87 2.20 -27.40
CA ALA A 333 21.79 2.49 -28.83
C ALA A 333 21.17 3.88 -29.06
N ASP A 334 21.89 4.74 -29.77
CA ASP A 334 21.40 6.05 -30.15
C ASP A 334 20.15 5.94 -31.04
N CYS A 335 19.04 6.46 -30.52
CA CYS A 335 17.76 6.51 -31.20
C CYS A 335 17.48 7.90 -31.82
N THR A 336 18.40 8.86 -31.72
CA THR A 336 18.24 10.22 -32.23
C THR A 336 18.71 10.36 -33.68
N THR A 337 19.85 9.75 -34.02
CA THR A 337 20.41 9.73 -35.39
C THR A 337 20.18 8.40 -36.10
N GLY A 338 19.94 7.33 -35.33
CA GLY A 338 19.79 5.97 -35.84
C GLY A 338 21.11 5.28 -36.19
N ASP A 339 22.26 5.91 -35.96
CA ASP A 339 23.58 5.39 -36.35
C ASP A 339 23.90 4.02 -35.73
N ASP A 340 23.40 3.78 -34.51
CA ASP A 340 23.53 2.53 -33.78
C ASP A 340 22.55 1.44 -34.24
N TRP A 341 21.79 1.68 -35.30
CA TRP A 341 20.82 0.76 -35.87
C TRP A 341 21.13 0.41 -37.32
N LEU A 342 20.71 -0.79 -37.71
CA LEU A 342 20.77 -1.30 -39.07
C LEU A 342 19.44 -2.00 -39.38
N THR A 343 18.73 -1.50 -40.39
CA THR A 343 17.57 -2.19 -40.96
C THR A 343 18.01 -3.53 -41.56
N PHE A 344 17.12 -4.53 -41.58
CA PHE A 344 17.42 -5.82 -42.19
C PHE A 344 17.73 -5.73 -43.69
N ALA A 345 17.31 -4.66 -44.36
CA ALA A 345 17.66 -4.36 -45.75
C ALA A 345 19.06 -3.71 -45.91
N GLY A 346 19.78 -3.41 -44.83
CA GLY A 346 21.17 -2.93 -44.89
C GLY A 346 21.38 -1.41 -44.83
N GLY A 347 20.40 -0.63 -44.37
CA GLY A 347 20.50 0.84 -44.21
C GLY A 347 20.22 1.35 -42.80
N THR A 348 20.46 2.64 -42.55
CA THR A 348 20.10 3.33 -41.30
C THR A 348 18.59 3.61 -41.26
N PRO A 349 17.88 3.35 -40.15
CA PRO A 349 16.45 3.66 -40.05
C PRO A 349 16.18 5.17 -40.06
N ALA A 350 14.97 5.55 -40.46
CA ALA A 350 14.53 6.95 -40.36
C ALA A 350 14.40 7.37 -38.89
N CYS A 351 14.61 8.66 -38.60
CA CYS A 351 14.53 9.21 -37.25
C CYS A 351 13.52 10.36 -37.16
N GLY A 352 13.07 10.64 -35.94
CA GLY A 352 12.16 11.74 -35.64
C GLY A 352 12.25 12.15 -34.17
N THR A 353 11.34 13.03 -33.74
CA THR A 353 11.26 13.52 -32.36
C THR A 353 9.88 13.24 -31.78
N SER A 354 9.80 12.70 -30.57
CA SER A 354 8.56 12.41 -29.86
C SER A 354 7.96 13.69 -29.22
N PRO A 355 6.68 13.68 -28.81
CA PRO A 355 6.02 14.86 -28.24
C PRO A 355 6.69 15.46 -27.00
N ASP A 356 7.45 14.66 -26.26
CA ASP A 356 8.25 15.06 -25.10
C ASP A 356 9.69 15.50 -25.45
N GLY A 357 10.03 15.58 -26.74
CA GLY A 357 11.31 16.08 -27.22
C GLY A 357 12.41 15.02 -27.38
N ALA A 358 12.15 13.75 -27.07
CA ALA A 358 13.15 12.69 -27.25
C ALA A 358 13.30 12.28 -28.73
N GLY A 359 14.53 12.05 -29.19
CA GLY A 359 14.76 11.47 -30.51
C GLY A 359 14.34 10.00 -30.55
N HIS A 360 13.79 9.54 -31.67
CA HIS A 360 13.43 8.15 -31.88
C HIS A 360 13.74 7.67 -33.29
N VAL A 361 14.07 6.39 -33.40
CA VAL A 361 14.11 5.68 -34.69
C VAL A 361 12.70 5.19 -35.04
N LEU A 362 12.37 5.25 -36.32
CA LEU A 362 11.10 4.82 -36.89
C LEU A 362 11.29 3.50 -37.64
N LEU A 363 10.56 2.49 -37.22
CA LEU A 363 10.46 1.20 -37.88
C LEU A 363 9.13 1.12 -38.61
N ALA A 364 9.15 1.18 -39.94
CA ALA A 364 7.92 1.10 -40.74
C ALA A 364 7.29 -0.31 -40.68
N ALA A 365 6.00 -0.40 -41.04
CA ALA A 365 5.28 -1.66 -41.04
C ALA A 365 5.99 -2.73 -41.89
N ARG A 366 6.06 -3.96 -41.37
CA ARG A 366 6.72 -5.13 -41.98
C ARG A 366 8.22 -4.96 -42.20
N GLN A 367 8.85 -4.02 -41.52
CA GLN A 367 10.31 -3.90 -41.48
C GLN A 367 10.86 -4.42 -40.16
N GLY A 368 12.14 -4.79 -40.20
CA GLY A 368 12.91 -5.10 -39.01
C GLY A 368 14.22 -4.32 -38.99
N MET A 369 14.69 -4.06 -37.79
CA MET A 369 15.99 -3.44 -37.53
C MET A 369 16.67 -4.16 -36.37
N LYS A 370 17.99 -4.07 -36.36
CA LYS A 370 18.82 -4.55 -35.27
C LYS A 370 19.81 -3.49 -34.85
N THR A 371 20.34 -3.64 -33.64
CA THR A 371 21.48 -2.84 -33.22
C THR A 371 22.67 -3.14 -34.13
N ARG A 372 23.42 -2.12 -34.54
CA ARG A 372 24.61 -2.23 -35.40
C ARG A 372 25.75 -2.92 -34.64
N ARG A 373 25.89 -2.57 -33.35
CA ARG A 373 26.84 -3.21 -32.44
C ARG A 373 26.24 -4.47 -31.82
N SER A 374 27.03 -5.54 -31.81
CA SER A 374 26.74 -6.76 -31.05
C SER A 374 27.29 -6.66 -29.64
N VAL A 375 26.58 -7.25 -28.68
CA VAL A 375 26.99 -7.35 -27.27
C VAL A 375 27.63 -8.72 -27.05
N PRO A 376 28.89 -8.80 -26.62
CA PRO A 376 29.52 -10.08 -26.26
C PRO A 376 28.79 -10.75 -25.10
N VAL A 377 28.60 -12.07 -25.18
CA VAL A 377 27.92 -12.89 -24.16
C VAL A 377 28.65 -14.21 -23.90
N LYS A 378 28.41 -14.80 -22.73
CA LYS A 378 28.90 -16.12 -22.34
C LYS A 378 27.73 -17.12 -22.19
N PRO A 379 27.94 -18.42 -22.45
CA PRO A 379 26.96 -19.44 -22.09
C PRO A 379 26.56 -19.36 -20.61
N GLY A 380 25.26 -19.47 -20.33
CA GLY A 380 24.69 -19.32 -18.98
C GLY A 380 24.50 -17.89 -18.50
N GLU A 381 24.91 -16.89 -19.27
CA GLU A 381 24.78 -15.48 -18.90
C GLU A 381 23.32 -15.00 -18.93
N VAL A 382 22.97 -14.09 -18.03
CA VAL A 382 21.66 -13.43 -17.96
C VAL A 382 21.86 -11.93 -18.09
N LEU A 383 21.15 -11.31 -19.03
CA LEU A 383 21.23 -9.88 -19.32
C LEU A 383 19.84 -9.25 -19.21
N GLY A 384 19.76 -8.00 -18.78
CA GLY A 384 18.54 -7.19 -18.87
C GLY A 384 18.50 -6.41 -20.17
N PHE A 385 17.31 -6.16 -20.70
CA PHE A 385 17.11 -5.14 -21.74
C PHE A 385 16.04 -4.13 -21.32
N ARG A 386 16.20 -2.89 -21.76
CA ARG A 386 15.21 -1.82 -21.61
C ARG A 386 14.97 -1.18 -22.96
N VAL A 387 13.72 -1.13 -23.41
CA VAL A 387 13.36 -0.48 -24.67
C VAL A 387 12.18 0.45 -24.45
N ARG A 388 12.35 1.75 -24.72
CA ARG A 388 11.25 2.70 -24.71
C ARG A 388 10.67 2.84 -26.10
N MET A 389 9.38 2.56 -26.26
CA MET A 389 8.73 2.54 -27.57
C MET A 389 7.27 2.99 -27.55
N GLN A 390 6.73 3.16 -28.76
CA GLN A 390 5.34 3.44 -29.05
C GLN A 390 4.93 2.74 -30.35
N CYS A 391 3.74 2.14 -30.40
CA CYS A 391 3.16 1.55 -31.60
C CYS A 391 2.07 2.47 -32.18
N ASP A 392 1.97 2.55 -33.51
CA ASP A 392 0.75 3.09 -34.15
C ASP A 392 -0.47 2.20 -33.83
N PRO A 393 -1.70 2.71 -34.02
CA PRO A 393 -2.90 1.86 -33.95
C PRO A 393 -2.76 0.62 -34.86
N LEU A 394 -3.12 -0.55 -34.32
CA LEU A 394 -3.01 -1.86 -35.00
C LEU A 394 -1.58 -2.33 -35.30
N ALA A 395 -0.55 -1.58 -34.89
CA ALA A 395 0.82 -2.03 -34.98
C ALA A 395 1.19 -2.94 -33.80
N SER A 396 2.09 -3.89 -34.06
CA SER A 396 2.79 -4.61 -33.01
C SER A 396 4.28 -4.75 -33.32
N VAL A 397 5.09 -4.87 -32.28
CA VAL A 397 6.53 -5.05 -32.37
C VAL A 397 6.95 -6.31 -31.66
N SER A 398 7.72 -7.15 -32.34
CA SER A 398 8.47 -8.23 -31.72
C SER A 398 9.86 -7.72 -31.38
N ILE A 399 10.26 -7.89 -30.12
CA ILE A 399 11.62 -7.61 -29.66
C ILE A 399 12.26 -8.93 -29.29
N ARG A 400 13.48 -9.18 -29.74
CA ARG A 400 14.21 -10.42 -29.49
C ARG A 400 15.72 -10.19 -29.54
N SER A 401 16.51 -11.14 -29.06
CA SER A 401 17.96 -11.08 -29.18
C SER A 401 18.48 -12.17 -30.11
N ALA A 402 19.04 -11.80 -31.26
CA ALA A 402 19.64 -12.75 -32.20
C ALA A 402 21.04 -13.16 -31.75
N GLY A 403 21.35 -14.46 -31.77
CA GLY A 403 22.65 -15.01 -31.42
C GLY A 403 23.63 -15.08 -32.60
N PHE A 404 24.90 -14.76 -32.33
CA PHE A 404 26.00 -14.82 -33.29
C PHE A 404 27.14 -15.66 -32.73
N ASP A 405 27.81 -16.43 -33.59
CA ASP A 405 28.93 -17.28 -33.21
C ASP A 405 30.23 -16.49 -32.94
N ALA A 406 31.33 -17.20 -32.68
CA ALA A 406 32.64 -16.60 -32.41
C ALA A 406 33.22 -15.82 -33.59
N ASP A 407 32.81 -16.15 -34.82
CA ASP A 407 33.24 -15.46 -36.05
C ASP A 407 32.32 -14.26 -36.40
N GLY A 408 31.31 -13.99 -35.56
CA GLY A 408 30.33 -12.94 -35.79
C GLY A 408 29.29 -13.29 -36.86
N ARG A 409 29.13 -14.57 -37.20
CA ARG A 409 28.09 -15.04 -38.12
C ARG A 409 26.80 -15.27 -37.35
N TRP A 410 25.68 -14.86 -37.94
CA TRP A 410 24.37 -15.12 -37.35
C TRP A 410 24.12 -16.63 -37.29
N ILE A 411 23.73 -17.12 -36.12
CA ILE A 411 23.34 -18.52 -35.96
C ILE A 411 21.85 -18.60 -36.29
N GLU A 412 21.54 -19.14 -37.46
CA GLU A 412 20.17 -19.18 -37.99
C GLU A 412 19.18 -19.76 -36.96
N GLY A 413 18.05 -19.07 -36.78
CA GLY A 413 17.00 -19.47 -35.83
C GLY A 413 17.34 -19.29 -34.34
N THR A 414 18.55 -18.83 -33.99
CA THR A 414 18.95 -18.63 -32.59
C THR A 414 18.48 -17.27 -32.10
N TYR A 415 17.33 -17.27 -31.44
CA TYR A 415 16.78 -16.10 -30.75
C TYR A 415 16.65 -16.39 -29.26
N PHE A 416 17.12 -15.44 -28.45
CA PHE A 416 17.02 -15.47 -27.00
C PHE A 416 15.97 -14.48 -26.54
N GLY A 417 15.06 -14.97 -25.70
CA GLY A 417 13.90 -14.21 -25.24
C GLY A 417 13.01 -13.76 -26.40
N GLY A 418 12.08 -12.88 -26.04
CA GLY A 418 11.32 -12.11 -26.99
C GLY A 418 9.82 -12.20 -26.80
N GLU A 419 9.17 -11.07 -26.98
CA GLU A 419 7.75 -10.87 -26.76
C GLU A 419 7.21 -9.92 -27.82
N ILE A 420 5.89 -9.92 -27.96
CA ILE A 420 5.17 -9.04 -28.88
C ILE A 420 4.44 -7.97 -28.06
N TYR A 421 4.66 -6.71 -28.43
CA TYR A 421 4.05 -5.55 -27.78
C TYR A 421 3.22 -4.75 -28.78
N SER A 422 2.17 -4.07 -28.30
CA SER A 422 1.23 -3.32 -29.16
C SER A 422 0.66 -2.07 -28.49
N TRP A 423 1.41 -1.46 -27.57
CA TRP A 423 0.96 -0.30 -26.79
C TRP A 423 1.04 1.00 -27.61
N GLN A 424 -0.03 1.81 -27.57
CA GLN A 424 -0.11 3.07 -28.32
C GLN A 424 0.53 4.26 -27.58
N ASP A 425 0.69 4.16 -26.27
CA ASP A 425 1.40 5.15 -25.45
C ASP A 425 2.90 4.84 -25.39
N TRP A 426 3.71 5.88 -25.19
CA TRP A 426 5.14 5.69 -24.89
C TRP A 426 5.32 4.91 -23.59
N ARG A 427 5.99 3.76 -23.66
CA ARG A 427 6.28 2.91 -22.50
C ARG A 427 7.70 2.38 -22.54
N GLU A 428 8.30 2.27 -21.37
CA GLU A 428 9.51 1.47 -21.17
C GLU A 428 9.11 0.01 -20.99
N ILE A 429 9.68 -0.86 -21.81
CA ILE A 429 9.58 -2.31 -21.72
C ILE A 429 10.88 -2.82 -21.14
N VAL A 430 10.78 -3.66 -20.12
CA VAL A 430 11.92 -4.31 -19.47
C VAL A 430 11.77 -5.82 -19.67
N GLY A 431 12.86 -6.48 -20.03
CA GLY A 431 12.88 -7.93 -20.14
C GLY A 431 14.26 -8.52 -19.91
N VAL A 432 14.35 -9.84 -20.02
CA VAL A 432 15.55 -10.61 -19.72
C VAL A 432 15.94 -11.46 -20.92
N VAL A 433 17.25 -11.48 -21.21
CA VAL A 433 17.86 -12.38 -22.18
C VAL A 433 18.63 -13.44 -21.40
N ARG A 434 18.23 -14.71 -21.52
CA ARG A 434 18.94 -15.85 -20.92
C ARG A 434 19.71 -16.57 -22.02
N ILE A 435 21.03 -16.64 -21.88
CA ILE A 435 21.92 -17.32 -22.81
C ILE A 435 22.04 -18.78 -22.35
N PRO A 436 21.55 -19.77 -23.13
CA PRO A 436 21.63 -21.18 -22.75
C PRO A 436 23.07 -21.66 -22.52
N GLN A 437 23.27 -22.64 -21.65
CA GLN A 437 24.61 -23.18 -21.36
C GLN A 437 25.21 -23.93 -22.57
N ASP A 438 24.37 -24.49 -23.43
CA ASP A 438 24.74 -25.30 -24.60
C ASP A 438 24.82 -24.50 -25.90
N THR A 439 24.65 -23.17 -25.84
CA THR A 439 24.66 -22.35 -27.06
C THR A 439 26.06 -22.09 -27.63
N ALA A 440 26.14 -22.07 -28.96
CA ALA A 440 27.31 -21.60 -29.70
C ALA A 440 27.41 -20.06 -29.75
N ALA A 441 26.39 -19.33 -29.30
CA ALA A 441 26.40 -17.87 -29.34
C ALA A 441 27.50 -17.27 -28.44
N ARG A 442 28.21 -16.27 -28.98
CA ARG A 442 29.25 -15.47 -28.32
C ARG A 442 28.97 -13.98 -28.34
N SER A 443 27.99 -13.55 -29.14
CA SER A 443 27.43 -12.21 -29.04
C SER A 443 25.94 -12.21 -29.42
N ILE A 444 25.26 -11.12 -29.06
CA ILE A 444 23.85 -10.90 -29.40
C ILE A 444 23.61 -9.52 -29.99
N ASN A 445 22.58 -9.39 -30.83
CA ASN A 445 22.03 -8.10 -31.24
C ASN A 445 20.58 -8.01 -30.76
N LEU A 446 20.15 -6.81 -30.35
CA LEU A 446 18.74 -6.56 -30.11
C LEU A 446 18.06 -6.32 -31.46
N GLU A 447 17.00 -7.08 -31.73
CA GLU A 447 16.20 -6.95 -32.94
C GLU A 447 14.78 -6.49 -32.60
N CYS A 448 14.26 -5.59 -33.42
CA CYS A 448 12.87 -5.13 -33.41
C CYS A 448 12.25 -5.41 -34.77
N THR A 449 11.08 -6.05 -34.82
CA THR A 449 10.32 -6.27 -36.07
C THR A 449 8.90 -5.75 -35.90
N ALA A 450 8.47 -4.84 -36.77
CA ALA A 450 7.14 -4.26 -36.74
C ALA A 450 6.18 -4.98 -37.69
N THR A 451 4.93 -5.17 -37.26
CA THR A 451 3.83 -5.67 -38.08
C THR A 451 2.60 -4.77 -37.91
N GLY A 452 1.70 -4.77 -38.90
CA GLY A 452 0.45 -4.00 -38.86
C GLY A 452 0.59 -2.50 -39.13
N GLY A 453 1.56 -1.82 -38.49
CA GLY A 453 1.81 -0.39 -38.62
C GLY A 453 3.24 -0.01 -38.21
N ALA A 454 3.52 1.28 -38.05
CA ALA A 454 4.85 1.75 -37.67
C ALA A 454 5.07 1.70 -36.16
N VAL A 455 6.33 1.58 -35.76
CA VAL A 455 6.78 1.53 -34.36
C VAL A 455 7.90 2.54 -34.18
N ARG A 456 7.89 3.27 -33.07
CA ARG A 456 8.91 4.25 -32.70
C ARG A 456 9.67 3.74 -31.48
N VAL A 457 11.00 3.81 -31.51
CA VAL A 457 11.87 3.42 -30.39
C VAL A 457 12.73 4.63 -30.01
N SER A 458 12.64 5.10 -28.76
CA SER A 458 13.39 6.27 -28.28
C SER A 458 14.52 5.92 -27.31
N GLN A 459 14.62 4.66 -26.89
CA GLN A 459 15.72 4.16 -26.06
C GLN A 459 15.82 2.65 -26.25
N ALA A 460 17.03 2.11 -26.37
CA ALA A 460 17.26 0.68 -26.33
C ALA A 460 18.60 0.36 -25.65
N ARG A 461 18.54 -0.34 -24.52
CA ARG A 461 19.69 -0.67 -23.67
C ARG A 461 19.79 -2.16 -23.39
N ILE A 462 21.01 -2.65 -23.28
CA ILE A 462 21.32 -3.96 -22.71
C ILE A 462 22.23 -3.74 -21.49
N GLU A 463 21.91 -4.41 -20.41
CA GLU A 463 22.48 -4.22 -19.08
C GLU A 463 22.96 -5.57 -18.52
N ARG A 464 24.20 -5.62 -18.02
CA ARG A 464 24.70 -6.71 -17.16
C ARG A 464 24.36 -6.42 -15.71
N ASP A 465 24.22 -7.47 -14.90
CA ASP A 465 23.90 -7.41 -13.47
C ASP A 465 22.55 -6.72 -13.16
N ALA A 466 21.68 -6.59 -14.17
CA ALA A 466 20.33 -6.04 -14.02
C ALA A 466 19.36 -7.03 -13.34
N VAL A 467 19.67 -8.34 -13.42
CA VAL A 467 18.88 -9.44 -12.87
C VAL A 467 19.86 -10.58 -12.54
N GLU A 468 20.11 -10.85 -11.25
CA GLU A 468 20.73 -12.11 -10.80
C GLU A 468 19.63 -13.14 -10.51
#